data_AF-G9I8L0-F1
#
_entry.id   AF-G9I8L0-F1
#
_cell.length_a   1.000
_cell.length_b   1.000
_cell.length_c   1.000
_cell.angle_alpha   90.00
_cell.angle_beta   90.00
_cell.angle_gamma   90.00
#
_symmetry.space_group_name_H-M   'P 1'
#
loop_
_entity.id
_entity.type
_entity.pdbx_description
1 polymer ?
#
loop_
_entity_poly.entity_id
_entity_poly.type
_entity_poly.pdbx_seq_one_letter_code
_entity_poly.pdbx_strand_id
1 'polypeptide(L)'
;MVRSTRKVLLVAAAAALCTVKMTFVPGPLGRSGAMTAGAAAGVMMAPAAFADQIGDAAKKLGDASYDFAKEVDWNNGVFLQAPGSFQPLKALKAIDKMIEMGAAADPELLKKAADAHHKAIGSISGPNGVTSRADWDAVNAALGRVVASVPKQKVMDVYDAVKDITDPKVPAYMKSSVNGADAEKAYQGFLEFKDVVAANQVATASAAATVPTGDKIGTAAKALSDASYPFIKDIDWLSDIYLKPLPGKAAPETLKAIDKMIVMGSKMDGNLLKAAAEAHHKAIGSIDAKGVTSPEDYEAVNAALGRIVASVPKQTVMDVYNSMAKIVDPSVTNNMFSKVNPLDALSAAKGFYTFKDVVEAVQR
;
A
#
# COMPACT_ATOMS: atom_id res chain seq x y z
N MET A 1 38.61 -1.30 -29.73
CA MET A 1 39.74 -0.52 -30.29
C MET A 1 39.47 -0.28 -31.78
N VAL A 2 38.75 0.78 -32.14
CA VAL A 2 38.75 1.45 -33.46
C VAL A 2 38.37 2.91 -33.19
N ARG A 3 39.11 3.83 -33.81
CA ARG A 3 39.08 5.29 -33.66
C ARG A 3 37.90 5.94 -34.41
N SER A 4 37.38 7.07 -33.91
CA SER A 4 37.41 8.37 -34.62
C SER A 4 36.51 9.44 -33.96
N THR A 5 37.16 10.51 -33.48
CA THR A 5 36.91 11.97 -33.75
C THR A 5 35.58 12.38 -34.45
N ARG A 6 34.88 13.48 -34.11
CA ARG A 6 35.36 14.88 -33.91
C ARG A 6 34.18 15.84 -33.57
N LYS A 7 34.51 16.98 -32.89
CA LYS A 7 33.88 18.34 -32.88
C LYS A 7 32.56 18.50 -32.11
N VAL A 8 32.50 19.17 -30.94
CA VAL A 8 32.65 20.62 -30.62
C VAL A 8 31.63 21.52 -31.32
N LEU A 9 30.67 22.05 -30.54
CA LEU A 9 30.25 23.44 -30.60
C LEU A 9 29.60 23.88 -29.27
N LEU A 10 30.27 24.84 -28.63
CA LEU A 10 29.82 25.72 -27.56
C LEU A 10 28.88 26.79 -28.12
N VAL A 11 27.82 27.16 -27.39
CA VAL A 11 27.40 28.57 -27.23
C VAL A 11 26.83 28.77 -25.81
N ALA A 12 27.44 29.69 -25.07
CA ALA A 12 27.04 30.26 -23.77
C ALA A 12 25.80 31.19 -23.93
N ALA A 13 25.08 31.72 -22.94
CA ALA A 13 25.39 32.31 -21.63
C ALA A 13 24.03 32.54 -20.90
N ALA A 14 23.88 32.30 -19.59
CA ALA A 14 24.05 33.21 -18.44
C ALA A 14 22.90 34.23 -18.16
N ALA A 15 22.63 34.42 -16.85
CA ALA A 15 21.79 35.41 -16.14
C ALA A 15 20.29 35.06 -15.99
N ALA A 16 19.61 35.26 -14.85
CA ALA A 16 19.95 35.73 -13.50
C ALA A 16 18.83 35.34 -12.52
N LEU A 17 19.17 35.21 -11.23
CA LEU A 17 18.25 35.07 -10.10
C LEU A 17 17.39 36.34 -9.90
N CYS A 18 16.14 36.17 -9.46
CA CYS A 18 15.51 37.03 -8.46
C CYS A 18 14.33 36.31 -7.77
N THR A 19 14.48 36.13 -6.46
CA THR A 19 13.45 35.83 -5.47
C THR A 19 12.61 37.08 -5.16
N VAL A 20 11.30 36.94 -4.98
CA VAL A 20 10.50 37.87 -4.14
C VAL A 20 9.48 37.08 -3.32
N LYS A 21 9.48 37.30 -2.00
CA LYS A 21 8.46 36.88 -1.03
C LYS A 21 7.46 38.01 -0.79
N MET A 22 6.18 37.64 -0.73
CA MET A 22 5.04 38.11 0.11
C MET A 22 4.97 39.58 0.59
N THR A 23 3.82 40.25 0.38
CA THR A 23 2.90 40.73 1.45
C THR A 23 1.61 41.42 0.90
N PHE A 24 0.60 41.37 1.75
CA PHE A 24 -0.83 41.76 1.75
C PHE A 24 -1.16 43.26 1.54
N VAL A 25 -2.33 43.62 0.98
CA VAL A 25 -3.38 44.57 1.49
C VAL A 25 -4.66 44.51 0.58
N PRO A 26 -5.91 44.48 1.12
CA PRO A 26 -7.18 44.58 0.37
C PRO A 26 -7.75 46.01 0.27
N GLY A 27 -8.57 46.29 -0.76
CA GLY A 27 -9.30 47.56 -0.95
C GLY A 27 -10.69 47.36 -1.61
N PRO A 28 -11.62 48.33 -1.50
CA PRO A 28 -12.98 48.06 -1.00
C PRO A 28 -14.10 47.89 -2.04
N LEU A 29 -15.20 47.35 -1.52
CA LEU A 29 -16.56 47.23 -2.06
C LEU A 29 -17.04 48.43 -2.89
N GLY A 30 -17.50 48.16 -4.12
CA GLY A 30 -18.35 49.02 -4.92
C GLY A 30 -19.62 48.26 -5.33
N ARG A 31 -20.77 48.72 -4.84
CA ARG A 31 -22.12 48.19 -5.10
C ARG A 31 -22.57 48.43 -6.55
N SER A 32 -23.19 47.38 -7.11
CA SER A 32 -24.41 47.31 -7.94
C SER A 32 -24.73 48.41 -8.96
N GLY A 33 -24.92 47.99 -10.22
CA GLY A 33 -25.60 48.78 -11.25
C GLY A 33 -25.99 47.97 -12.49
N ALA A 34 -27.25 47.51 -12.50
CA ALA A 34 -28.17 47.23 -13.62
C ALA A 34 -27.81 46.29 -14.80
N MET A 35 -28.79 45.43 -15.08
CA MET A 35 -28.92 44.40 -16.11
C MET A 35 -28.88 44.93 -17.55
N THR A 36 -28.49 44.08 -18.51
CA THR A 36 -29.22 43.85 -19.77
C THR A 36 -28.83 42.52 -20.42
N ALA A 37 -29.80 41.95 -21.13
CA ALA A 37 -29.94 40.56 -21.56
C ALA A 37 -28.98 40.08 -22.68
N GLY A 38 -28.73 38.77 -22.75
CA GLY A 38 -28.12 38.14 -23.92
C GLY A 38 -27.76 36.68 -23.69
N ALA A 39 -28.44 35.79 -24.41
CA ALA A 39 -28.36 34.34 -24.29
C ALA A 39 -26.96 33.74 -24.53
N ALA A 40 -26.60 32.74 -23.73
CA ALA A 40 -25.89 31.55 -24.19
C ALA A 40 -26.12 30.43 -23.16
N ALA A 41 -26.68 29.31 -23.62
CA ALA A 41 -26.78 28.08 -22.85
C ALA A 41 -25.36 27.56 -22.55
N GLY A 42 -24.78 28.04 -21.45
CA GLY A 42 -23.68 27.38 -20.80
C GLY A 42 -24.25 26.17 -20.10
N VAL A 43 -24.25 25.01 -20.78
CA VAL A 43 -24.16 23.74 -20.07
C VAL A 43 -22.88 23.89 -19.24
N MET A 44 -23.03 24.26 -17.97
CA MET A 44 -21.99 24.03 -16.99
C MET A 44 -21.87 22.52 -16.91
N MET A 45 -21.10 21.96 -17.86
CA MET A 45 -20.41 20.72 -17.64
C MET A 45 -19.64 20.97 -16.34
N ALA A 46 -20.14 20.40 -15.26
CA ALA A 46 -19.31 20.17 -14.08
C ALA A 46 -17.96 19.68 -14.62
N PRO A 47 -16.82 20.25 -14.19
CA PRO A 47 -15.53 19.73 -14.62
C PRO A 47 -15.59 18.22 -14.39
N ALA A 48 -15.39 17.44 -15.44
CA ALA A 48 -15.42 15.99 -15.35
C ALA A 48 -14.46 15.61 -14.22
N ALA A 49 -15.03 15.26 -13.06
CA ALA A 49 -14.24 14.70 -11.99
C ALA A 49 -13.56 13.47 -12.60
N PHE A 50 -12.22 13.47 -12.65
CA PHE A 50 -11.34 12.42 -13.19
C PHE A 50 -10.90 12.46 -14.67
N ALA A 51 -10.81 13.62 -15.33
CA ALA A 51 -9.96 13.74 -16.52
C ALA A 51 -8.54 14.22 -16.12
N ASP A 52 -7.63 13.29 -15.85
CA ASP A 52 -6.20 13.57 -15.69
C ASP A 52 -5.34 12.68 -16.60
N GLN A 53 -4.11 13.09 -16.85
CA GLN A 53 -3.22 12.42 -17.81
C GLN A 53 -2.96 10.95 -17.46
N ILE A 54 -2.88 10.63 -16.15
CA ILE A 54 -2.68 9.26 -15.67
C ILE A 54 -3.92 8.41 -15.96
N GLY A 55 -5.13 8.94 -15.77
CA GLY A 55 -6.38 8.24 -16.09
C GLY A 55 -6.51 7.92 -17.57
N ASP A 56 -6.13 8.85 -18.45
CA ASP A 56 -6.15 8.61 -19.90
C ASP A 56 -5.08 7.61 -20.34
N ALA A 57 -3.88 7.68 -19.74
CA ALA A 57 -2.82 6.71 -19.98
C ALA A 57 -3.19 5.31 -19.46
N ALA A 58 -3.93 5.21 -18.36
CA ALA A 58 -4.39 3.94 -17.81
C ALA A 58 -5.38 3.21 -18.73
N LYS A 59 -6.23 3.95 -19.46
CA LYS A 59 -7.10 3.34 -20.49
C LYS A 59 -6.29 2.72 -21.63
N LYS A 60 -5.25 3.43 -22.10
CA LYS A 60 -4.33 2.91 -23.13
C LYS A 60 -3.57 1.68 -22.64
N LEU A 61 -3.12 1.70 -21.37
CA LEU A 61 -2.55 0.52 -20.73
C LEU A 61 -3.56 -0.63 -20.71
N GLY A 62 -4.82 -0.37 -20.38
CA GLY A 62 -5.90 -1.35 -20.44
C GLY A 62 -6.07 -1.99 -21.83
N ASP A 63 -6.04 -1.20 -22.90
CA ASP A 63 -6.13 -1.69 -24.28
C ASP A 63 -4.95 -2.60 -24.65
N ALA A 64 -3.78 -2.33 -24.05
CA ALA A 64 -2.58 -3.13 -24.26
C ALA A 64 -2.50 -4.39 -23.38
N SER A 65 -3.09 -4.38 -22.18
CA SER A 65 -2.81 -5.36 -21.13
C SER A 65 -3.98 -6.23 -20.69
N TYR A 66 -5.24 -5.87 -20.99
CA TYR A 66 -6.37 -6.61 -20.47
C TYR A 66 -6.51 -8.01 -21.08
N ASP A 67 -6.05 -8.22 -22.31
CA ASP A 67 -6.00 -9.58 -22.90
C ASP A 67 -5.05 -10.47 -22.10
N PHE A 68 -3.81 -10.03 -21.85
CA PHE A 68 -2.88 -10.70 -20.94
C PHE A 68 -3.48 -10.92 -19.54
N ALA A 69 -4.18 -9.92 -18.97
CA ALA A 69 -4.78 -10.04 -17.64
C ALA A 69 -5.86 -11.14 -17.55
N LYS A 70 -6.59 -11.41 -18.64
CA LYS A 70 -7.58 -12.52 -18.69
C LYS A 70 -6.90 -13.89 -18.72
N GLU A 71 -5.67 -13.98 -19.21
CA GLU A 71 -4.94 -15.25 -19.37
C GLU A 71 -4.28 -15.70 -18.07
N VAL A 72 -3.87 -14.74 -17.22
CA VAL A 72 -3.30 -15.04 -15.90
C VAL A 72 -4.32 -15.77 -15.04
N ASP A 73 -3.97 -16.97 -14.56
CA ASP A 73 -4.74 -17.67 -13.54
C ASP A 73 -4.50 -17.04 -12.16
N TRP A 74 -5.27 -16.01 -11.82
CA TRP A 74 -5.17 -15.28 -10.55
C TRP A 74 -5.52 -16.14 -9.32
N ASN A 75 -6.13 -17.32 -9.52
CA ASN A 75 -6.43 -18.25 -8.45
C ASN A 75 -5.26 -19.18 -8.10
N ASN A 76 -4.14 -19.08 -8.83
CA ASN A 76 -2.98 -19.92 -8.61
C ASN A 76 -2.30 -19.63 -7.26
N GLY A 77 -2.20 -20.66 -6.40
CA GLY A 77 -1.58 -20.55 -5.08
C GLY A 77 -0.07 -20.23 -5.09
N VAL A 78 0.58 -20.24 -6.26
CA VAL A 78 2.00 -19.84 -6.40
C VAL A 78 2.24 -18.42 -5.92
N PHE A 79 1.26 -17.51 -6.02
CA PHE A 79 1.39 -16.11 -5.59
C PHE A 79 1.46 -15.94 -4.06
N LEU A 80 1.17 -16.99 -3.29
CA LEU A 80 1.42 -17.00 -1.84
C LEU A 80 2.89 -17.29 -1.51
N GLN A 81 3.66 -17.87 -2.44
CA GLN A 81 5.04 -18.30 -2.20
C GLN A 81 6.04 -17.17 -2.46
N ALA A 82 7.25 -17.31 -1.91
CA ALA A 82 8.36 -16.46 -2.28
C ALA A 82 8.69 -16.60 -3.78
N PRO A 83 9.10 -15.53 -4.48
CA PRO A 83 9.44 -15.59 -5.91
C PRO A 83 10.84 -16.20 -6.13
N GLY A 84 11.03 -17.44 -5.69
CA GLY A 84 12.34 -18.10 -5.62
C GLY A 84 12.55 -18.73 -4.25
N SER A 85 13.81 -18.84 -3.83
CA SER A 85 14.14 -19.34 -2.49
C SER A 85 13.70 -18.36 -1.40
N PHE A 86 13.04 -18.86 -0.36
CA PHE A 86 12.62 -18.07 0.79
C PHE A 86 13.84 -17.54 1.57
N GLN A 87 13.98 -16.22 1.62
CA GLN A 87 15.08 -15.50 2.26
C GLN A 87 14.51 -14.43 3.21
N PRO A 88 14.01 -14.80 4.41
CA PRO A 88 13.14 -13.96 5.24
C PRO A 88 13.74 -12.59 5.58
N LEU A 89 14.99 -12.53 6.02
CA LEU A 89 15.65 -11.26 6.36
C LEU A 89 15.94 -10.37 5.14
N LYS A 90 16.16 -10.95 3.95
CA LYS A 90 16.27 -10.15 2.71
C LYS A 90 14.91 -9.67 2.24
N ALA A 91 13.89 -10.53 2.30
CA ALA A 91 12.51 -10.16 1.99
C ALA A 91 12.03 -9.04 2.92
N LEU A 92 12.39 -9.08 4.21
CA LEU A 92 12.07 -8.02 5.16
C LEU A 92 12.67 -6.66 4.76
N LYS A 93 13.86 -6.62 4.15
CA LYS A 93 14.42 -5.38 3.58
C LYS A 93 13.60 -4.85 2.41
N ALA A 94 13.09 -5.74 1.56
CA ALA A 94 12.20 -5.32 0.47
C ALA A 94 10.86 -4.80 0.99
N ILE A 95 10.28 -5.46 2.01
CA ILE A 95 9.08 -4.99 2.71
C ILE A 95 9.33 -3.62 3.37
N ASP A 96 10.50 -3.42 3.98
CA ASP A 96 10.88 -2.12 4.56
C ASP A 96 10.84 -0.99 3.52
N LYS A 97 11.36 -1.23 2.31
CA LYS A 97 11.26 -0.25 1.20
C LYS A 97 9.83 0.01 0.75
N MET A 98 8.97 -1.01 0.75
CA MET A 98 7.54 -0.84 0.47
C MET A 98 6.85 -0.03 1.56
N ILE A 99 7.18 -0.25 2.84
CA ILE A 99 6.66 0.53 3.98
C ILE A 99 7.10 1.99 3.88
N GLU A 100 8.39 2.24 3.62
CA GLU A 100 8.91 3.60 3.43
C GLU A 100 8.22 4.32 2.25
N MET A 101 8.00 3.63 1.14
CA MET A 101 7.26 4.18 0.00
C MET A 101 5.80 4.47 0.38
N GLY A 102 5.13 3.54 1.07
CA GLY A 102 3.75 3.70 1.53
C GLY A 102 3.58 4.87 2.49
N ALA A 103 4.50 5.06 3.45
CA ALA A 103 4.48 6.20 4.36
C ALA A 103 4.72 7.54 3.64
N ALA A 104 5.47 7.54 2.54
CA ALA A 104 5.72 8.75 1.76
C ALA A 104 4.55 9.14 0.84
N ALA A 105 3.70 8.18 0.45
CA ALA A 105 2.61 8.38 -0.48
C ALA A 105 1.50 9.28 0.08
N ASP A 106 0.72 9.89 -0.82
CA ASP A 106 -0.46 10.67 -0.44
C ASP A 106 -1.54 9.73 0.17
N PRO A 107 -1.97 9.97 1.43
CA PRO A 107 -2.94 9.08 2.09
C PRO A 107 -4.30 9.01 1.40
N GLU A 108 -4.77 10.09 0.76
CA GLU A 108 -6.04 10.10 0.02
C GLU A 108 -5.93 9.31 -1.28
N LEU A 109 -4.75 9.30 -1.92
CA LEU A 109 -4.51 8.46 -3.09
C LEU A 109 -4.40 6.97 -2.72
N LEU A 110 -3.78 6.63 -1.58
CA LEU A 110 -3.78 5.26 -1.06
C LEU A 110 -5.20 4.77 -0.76
N LYS A 111 -6.02 5.61 -0.12
CA LYS A 111 -7.44 5.33 0.10
C LYS A 111 -8.19 5.07 -1.21
N LYS A 112 -8.05 5.94 -2.20
CA LYS A 112 -8.69 5.77 -3.52
C LYS A 112 -8.24 4.50 -4.23
N ALA A 113 -6.96 4.12 -4.09
CA ALA A 113 -6.46 2.86 -4.61
C ALA A 113 -7.09 1.66 -3.88
N ALA A 114 -7.23 1.70 -2.56
CA ALA A 114 -7.93 0.67 -1.80
C ALA A 114 -9.40 0.53 -2.22
N ASP A 115 -10.12 1.65 -2.36
CA ASP A 115 -11.51 1.65 -2.83
C ASP A 115 -11.65 1.09 -4.26
N ALA A 116 -10.69 1.39 -5.15
CA ALA A 116 -10.65 0.83 -6.50
C ALA A 116 -10.46 -0.71 -6.49
N HIS A 117 -9.59 -1.23 -5.62
CA HIS A 117 -9.42 -2.68 -5.46
C HIS A 117 -10.66 -3.35 -4.89
N HIS A 118 -11.28 -2.77 -3.85
CA HIS A 118 -12.54 -3.27 -3.30
C HIS A 118 -13.62 -3.36 -4.40
N LYS A 119 -13.76 -2.31 -5.21
CA LYS A 119 -14.69 -2.31 -6.34
C LYS A 119 -14.35 -3.40 -7.37
N ALA A 120 -13.07 -3.56 -7.71
CA ALA A 120 -12.60 -4.55 -8.68
C ALA A 120 -12.88 -5.99 -8.23
N ILE A 121 -12.75 -6.28 -6.93
CA ILE A 121 -13.11 -7.58 -6.36
C ILE A 121 -14.59 -7.90 -6.62
N GLY A 122 -15.47 -6.89 -6.58
CA GLY A 122 -16.90 -7.04 -6.83
C GLY A 122 -17.28 -7.42 -8.27
N SER A 123 -16.37 -7.32 -9.24
CA SER A 123 -16.62 -7.65 -10.65
C SER A 123 -15.79 -8.83 -11.17
N ILE A 124 -15.12 -9.57 -10.27
CA ILE A 124 -14.38 -10.77 -10.63
C ILE A 124 -15.31 -11.81 -11.27
N SER A 125 -14.86 -12.38 -12.39
CA SER A 125 -15.60 -13.42 -13.12
C SER A 125 -14.68 -14.37 -13.88
N GLY A 126 -15.27 -15.46 -14.39
CA GLY A 126 -14.55 -16.48 -15.15
C GLY A 126 -13.66 -17.39 -14.29
N PRO A 127 -13.07 -18.44 -14.91
CA PRO A 127 -12.27 -19.44 -14.20
C PRO A 127 -10.94 -18.87 -13.66
N ASN A 128 -10.41 -17.84 -14.31
CA ASN A 128 -9.11 -17.24 -13.99
C ASN A 128 -9.19 -16.16 -12.90
N GLY A 129 -10.40 -15.78 -12.45
CA GLY A 129 -10.56 -14.79 -11.38
C GLY A 129 -10.22 -13.34 -11.77
N VAL A 130 -10.35 -12.99 -13.05
CA VAL A 130 -10.07 -11.64 -13.55
C VAL A 130 -11.22 -10.67 -13.27
N THR A 131 -10.90 -9.42 -12.90
CA THR A 131 -11.87 -8.32 -12.73
C THR A 131 -12.39 -7.81 -14.09
N SER A 132 -13.38 -6.90 -14.08
CA SER A 132 -13.87 -6.28 -15.32
C SER A 132 -12.84 -5.34 -15.97
N ARG A 133 -12.95 -5.11 -17.28
CA ARG A 133 -12.07 -4.17 -18.00
C ARG A 133 -12.10 -2.76 -17.41
N ALA A 134 -13.28 -2.28 -17.05
CA ALA A 134 -13.42 -0.95 -16.47
C ALA A 134 -12.72 -0.85 -15.10
N ASP A 135 -12.79 -1.91 -14.30
CA ASP A 135 -12.15 -1.95 -12.98
C ASP A 135 -10.63 -2.16 -13.08
N TRP A 136 -10.16 -2.90 -14.07
CA TRP A 136 -8.72 -3.01 -14.40
C TRP A 136 -8.11 -1.64 -14.70
N ASP A 137 -8.76 -0.85 -15.55
CA ASP A 137 -8.30 0.50 -15.91
C ASP A 137 -8.34 1.43 -14.68
N ALA A 138 -9.39 1.33 -13.86
CA ALA A 138 -9.55 2.15 -12.65
C ALA A 138 -8.47 1.86 -11.61
N VAL A 139 -8.15 0.59 -11.37
CA VAL A 139 -7.07 0.16 -10.46
C VAL A 139 -5.72 0.67 -10.96
N ASN A 140 -5.41 0.50 -12.25
CA ASN A 140 -4.15 0.98 -12.84
C ASN A 140 -4.02 2.50 -12.73
N ALA A 141 -5.10 3.25 -12.98
CA ALA A 141 -5.10 4.70 -12.83
C ALA A 141 -4.87 5.12 -11.37
N ALA A 142 -5.51 4.46 -10.41
CA ALA A 142 -5.34 4.76 -8.98
C ALA A 142 -3.90 4.49 -8.51
N LEU A 143 -3.33 3.34 -8.89
CA LEU A 143 -1.94 2.99 -8.58
C LEU A 143 -0.93 3.93 -9.26
N GLY A 144 -1.17 4.33 -10.52
CA GLY A 144 -0.34 5.32 -11.19
C GLY A 144 -0.27 6.65 -10.44
N ARG A 145 -1.40 7.11 -9.87
CA ARG A 145 -1.44 8.32 -9.03
C ARG A 145 -0.70 8.13 -7.71
N VAL A 146 -0.82 6.97 -7.06
CA VAL A 146 -0.03 6.64 -5.86
C VAL A 146 1.47 6.70 -6.16
N VAL A 147 1.92 6.10 -7.27
CA VAL A 147 3.34 6.13 -7.69
C VAL A 147 3.80 7.56 -7.99
N ALA A 148 2.96 8.37 -8.65
CA ALA A 148 3.26 9.78 -8.89
C ALA A 148 3.36 10.60 -7.59
N SER A 149 2.70 10.18 -6.51
CA SER A 149 2.72 10.88 -5.23
C SER A 149 3.99 10.68 -4.38
N VAL A 150 4.92 9.83 -4.82
CA VAL A 150 6.20 9.57 -4.13
C VAL A 150 7.40 9.93 -5.01
N PRO A 151 8.56 10.29 -4.43
CA PRO A 151 9.78 10.49 -5.21
C PRO A 151 10.21 9.23 -5.94
N LYS A 152 10.72 9.41 -7.18
CA LYS A 152 11.21 8.32 -8.04
C LYS A 152 12.15 7.36 -7.31
N GLN A 153 13.03 7.88 -6.45
CA GLN A 153 14.01 7.06 -5.74
C GLN A 153 13.33 6.00 -4.85
N LYS A 154 12.24 6.34 -4.15
CA LYS A 154 11.51 5.37 -3.31
C LYS A 154 10.93 4.22 -4.13
N VAL A 155 10.46 4.51 -5.35
CA VAL A 155 9.96 3.48 -6.29
C VAL A 155 11.11 2.58 -6.76
N MET A 156 12.27 3.16 -7.08
CA MET A 156 13.45 2.39 -7.49
C MET A 156 14.03 1.54 -6.36
N ASP A 157 14.03 2.05 -5.12
CA ASP A 157 14.47 1.29 -3.94
C ASP A 157 13.63 0.01 -3.75
N VAL A 158 12.31 0.09 -3.98
CA VAL A 158 11.42 -1.08 -3.97
C VAL A 158 11.77 -2.03 -5.12
N TYR A 159 11.91 -1.52 -6.34
CA TYR A 159 12.25 -2.34 -7.51
C TYR A 159 13.57 -3.11 -7.30
N ASP A 160 14.62 -2.43 -6.87
CA ASP A 160 15.94 -3.02 -6.66
C ASP A 160 15.92 -4.06 -5.53
N ALA A 161 15.21 -3.78 -4.42
CA ALA A 161 15.11 -4.71 -3.30
C ALA A 161 14.29 -5.97 -3.65
N VAL A 162 13.18 -5.83 -4.40
CA VAL A 162 12.39 -6.97 -4.86
C VAL A 162 13.15 -7.80 -5.89
N LYS A 163 13.90 -7.15 -6.79
CA LYS A 163 14.75 -7.83 -7.76
C LYS A 163 15.80 -8.72 -7.09
N ASP A 164 16.41 -8.29 -5.98
CA ASP A 164 17.43 -9.07 -5.25
C ASP A 164 16.90 -10.39 -4.66
N ILE A 165 15.60 -10.47 -4.37
CA ILE A 165 14.94 -11.68 -3.83
C ILE A 165 14.22 -12.52 -4.89
N THR A 166 14.16 -12.05 -6.13
CA THR A 166 13.44 -12.72 -7.23
C THR A 166 14.38 -13.60 -8.02
N ASP A 167 14.08 -14.90 -8.12
CA ASP A 167 14.84 -15.82 -8.98
C ASP A 167 14.70 -15.35 -10.46
N PRO A 168 15.82 -15.22 -11.21
CA PRO A 168 15.80 -14.76 -12.60
C PRO A 168 14.91 -15.56 -13.55
N LYS A 169 14.51 -16.80 -13.19
CA LYS A 169 13.62 -17.64 -13.98
C LYS A 169 12.14 -17.33 -13.76
N VAL A 170 11.78 -16.61 -12.70
CA VAL A 170 10.38 -16.28 -12.38
C VAL A 170 9.67 -15.58 -13.54
N PRO A 171 10.23 -14.52 -14.17
CA PRO A 171 9.56 -13.88 -15.31
C PRO A 171 9.30 -14.83 -16.48
N ALA A 172 10.26 -15.71 -16.80
CA ALA A 172 10.11 -16.69 -17.88
C ALA A 172 9.03 -17.74 -17.55
N TYR A 173 8.99 -18.20 -16.30
CA TYR A 173 7.93 -19.11 -15.82
C TYR A 173 6.55 -18.46 -15.92
N MET A 174 6.38 -17.23 -15.41
CA MET A 174 5.09 -16.51 -15.46
C MET A 174 4.65 -16.22 -16.89
N LYS A 175 5.58 -15.90 -17.80
CA LYS A 175 5.26 -15.72 -19.22
C LYS A 175 4.86 -17.03 -19.90
N SER A 176 5.36 -18.18 -19.44
CA SER A 176 5.06 -19.48 -20.04
C SER A 176 3.63 -19.98 -19.79
N SER A 177 2.92 -19.40 -18.81
CA SER A 177 1.53 -19.73 -18.50
C SER A 177 0.49 -18.87 -19.23
N VAL A 178 0.92 -17.98 -20.11
CA VAL A 178 0.08 -17.04 -20.86
C VAL A 178 0.50 -16.98 -22.33
N ASN A 179 -0.20 -16.20 -23.16
CA ASN A 179 0.26 -15.87 -24.49
C ASN A 179 1.44 -14.89 -24.42
N GLY A 180 2.58 -15.32 -24.96
CA GLY A 180 3.81 -14.52 -24.94
C GLY A 180 3.69 -13.18 -25.68
N ALA A 181 2.90 -13.11 -26.76
CA ALA A 181 2.69 -11.89 -27.52
C ALA A 181 1.84 -10.88 -26.75
N ASP A 182 0.79 -11.34 -26.08
CA ASP A 182 -0.06 -10.48 -25.24
C ASP A 182 0.70 -9.98 -24.02
N ALA A 183 1.58 -10.80 -23.42
CA ALA A 183 2.48 -10.37 -22.35
C ALA A 183 3.47 -9.29 -22.82
N GLU A 184 4.06 -9.42 -24.02
CA GLU A 184 4.95 -8.42 -24.59
C GLU A 184 4.21 -7.11 -24.90
N LYS A 185 3.01 -7.19 -25.47
CA LYS A 185 2.12 -6.04 -25.72
C LYS A 185 1.76 -5.32 -24.42
N ALA A 186 1.41 -6.07 -23.37
CA ALA A 186 1.13 -5.53 -22.04
C ALA A 186 2.34 -4.79 -21.47
N TYR A 187 3.54 -5.36 -21.62
CA TYR A 187 4.77 -4.72 -21.15
C TYR A 187 5.11 -3.43 -21.93
N GLN A 188 4.89 -3.40 -23.24
CA GLN A 188 5.05 -2.15 -24.02
C GLN A 188 4.06 -1.07 -23.55
N GLY A 189 2.78 -1.45 -23.33
CA GLY A 189 1.80 -0.53 -22.76
C GLY A 189 2.21 -0.01 -21.37
N PHE A 190 2.81 -0.86 -20.54
CA PHE A 190 3.37 -0.44 -19.25
C PHE A 190 4.53 0.57 -19.41
N LEU A 191 5.42 0.36 -20.38
CA LEU A 191 6.53 1.29 -20.65
C LEU A 191 6.03 2.66 -21.10
N GLU A 192 4.92 2.76 -21.83
CA GLU A 192 4.30 4.04 -22.17
C GLU A 192 3.60 4.68 -20.95
N PHE A 193 2.86 3.88 -20.18
CA PHE A 193 2.15 4.34 -18.99
C PHE A 193 3.08 4.92 -17.93
N LYS A 194 4.20 4.23 -17.64
CA LYS A 194 5.17 4.68 -16.63
C LYS A 194 5.84 6.01 -16.99
N ASP A 195 5.93 6.38 -18.26
CA ASP A 195 6.46 7.69 -18.67
C ASP A 195 5.49 8.83 -18.32
N VAL A 196 4.17 8.60 -18.46
CA VAL A 196 3.15 9.57 -18.04
C VAL A 196 3.13 9.72 -16.52
N VAL A 197 3.24 8.61 -15.78
CA VAL A 197 3.36 8.62 -14.32
C VAL A 197 4.61 9.39 -13.89
N ALA A 198 5.77 9.13 -14.50
CA ALA A 198 7.02 9.81 -14.17
C ALA A 198 6.95 11.33 -14.45
N ALA A 199 6.28 11.75 -15.52
CA ALA A 199 6.08 13.16 -15.84
C ALA A 199 5.23 13.91 -14.81
N ASN A 200 4.39 13.18 -14.05
CA ASN A 200 3.52 13.73 -13.01
C ASN A 200 4.05 13.45 -11.59
N GLN A 201 5.27 12.90 -11.45
CA GLN A 201 5.80 12.45 -10.18
C GLN A 201 6.37 13.59 -9.32
N VAL A 202 6.12 13.55 -8.01
CA VAL A 202 6.69 14.53 -7.07
C VAL A 202 8.20 14.36 -6.90
N ALA A 203 8.91 15.47 -6.68
CA ALA A 203 10.37 15.45 -6.47
C ALA A 203 10.77 15.13 -5.02
N THR A 204 9.92 15.45 -4.05
CA THR A 204 10.23 15.36 -2.62
C THR A 204 9.17 14.57 -1.86
N ALA A 205 9.57 13.82 -0.84
CA ALA A 205 8.65 13.06 -0.01
C ALA A 205 7.79 13.97 0.85
N SER A 206 6.61 13.48 1.24
CA SER A 206 5.74 14.15 2.21
C SER A 206 6.37 14.19 3.61
N ALA A 207 6.01 15.20 4.40
CA ALA A 207 6.47 15.32 5.79
C ALA A 207 5.98 14.15 6.66
N ALA A 208 6.76 13.77 7.69
CA ALA A 208 6.43 12.66 8.59
C ALA A 208 5.04 12.81 9.25
N ALA A 209 4.45 11.70 9.69
CA ALA A 209 3.15 11.73 10.34
C ALA A 209 3.21 12.48 11.68
N THR A 210 2.08 13.08 12.07
CA THR A 210 1.92 13.61 13.42
C THR A 210 1.47 12.49 14.35
N VAL A 211 2.25 12.20 15.38
CA VAL A 211 1.97 11.14 16.35
C VAL A 211 1.42 11.74 17.65
N PRO A 212 0.23 11.33 18.13
CA PRO A 212 -0.28 11.75 19.44
C PRO A 212 0.63 11.26 20.58
N THR A 213 0.82 12.11 21.59
CA THR A 213 1.61 11.78 22.80
C THR A 213 0.75 11.84 24.06
N GLY A 214 0.99 10.94 25.01
CA GLY A 214 0.31 10.94 26.31
C GLY A 214 -1.17 10.54 26.26
N ASP A 215 -1.61 9.88 25.19
CA ASP A 215 -2.97 9.39 25.06
C ASP A 215 -3.20 8.06 25.80
N LYS A 216 -4.47 7.71 26.05
CA LYS A 216 -4.85 6.48 26.74
C LYS A 216 -4.37 5.23 26.01
N ILE A 217 -4.40 5.25 24.67
CA ILE A 217 -3.92 4.13 23.85
C ILE A 217 -2.41 3.94 24.05
N GLY A 218 -1.60 5.01 24.03
CA GLY A 218 -0.16 4.90 24.28
C GLY A 218 0.16 4.28 25.64
N THR A 219 -0.54 4.72 26.69
CA THR A 219 -0.37 4.17 28.05
C THR A 219 -0.75 2.68 28.11
N ALA A 220 -1.86 2.29 27.48
CA ALA A 220 -2.31 0.90 27.45
C ALA A 220 -1.42 0.01 26.57
N ALA A 221 -0.85 0.56 25.50
CA ALA A 221 0.06 -0.14 24.61
C ALA A 221 1.36 -0.52 25.32
N LYS A 222 1.84 0.31 26.26
CA LYS A 222 2.94 -0.07 27.14
C LYS A 222 2.63 -1.32 27.95
N ALA A 223 1.49 -1.34 28.65
CA ALA A 223 1.10 -2.49 29.46
C ALA A 223 0.90 -3.77 28.63
N LEU A 224 0.34 -3.65 27.42
CA LEU A 224 0.29 -4.75 26.45
C LEU A 224 1.70 -5.24 26.11
N SER A 225 2.58 -4.34 25.73
CA SER A 225 3.92 -4.66 25.25
C SER A 225 4.76 -5.33 26.33
N ASP A 226 4.73 -4.82 27.56
CA ASP A 226 5.40 -5.44 28.70
C ASP A 226 4.89 -6.88 28.95
N ALA A 227 3.58 -7.12 28.77
CA ALA A 227 2.95 -8.44 28.98
C ALA A 227 3.19 -9.43 27.82
N SER A 228 3.36 -8.95 26.58
CA SER A 228 3.46 -9.78 25.37
C SER A 228 4.86 -9.85 24.76
N TYR A 229 5.82 -9.03 25.19
CA TYR A 229 7.18 -9.06 24.66
C TYR A 229 7.91 -10.41 24.89
N PRO A 230 7.73 -11.11 26.03
CA PRO A 230 8.23 -12.48 26.17
C PRO A 230 7.71 -13.42 25.08
N PHE A 231 6.40 -13.36 24.78
CA PHE A 231 5.76 -14.19 23.76
C PHE A 231 6.31 -13.90 22.35
N ILE A 232 6.52 -12.64 21.95
CA ILE A 232 7.01 -12.35 20.59
C ILE A 232 8.46 -12.80 20.36
N LYS A 233 9.27 -12.96 21.42
CA LYS A 233 10.62 -13.51 21.32
C LYS A 233 10.64 -15.01 21.04
N ASP A 234 9.57 -15.72 21.40
CA ASP A 234 9.42 -17.15 21.16
C ASP A 234 8.91 -17.46 19.75
N ILE A 235 8.33 -16.47 19.07
CA ILE A 235 7.86 -16.61 17.68
C ILE A 235 9.07 -16.78 16.75
N ASP A 236 9.03 -17.83 15.92
CA ASP A 236 9.99 -18.03 14.85
C ASP A 236 9.63 -17.16 13.63
N TRP A 237 9.99 -15.88 13.67
CA TRP A 237 9.73 -14.89 12.61
C TRP A 237 10.36 -15.24 11.26
N LEU A 238 11.31 -16.18 11.23
CA LEU A 238 12.03 -16.58 10.01
C LEU A 238 11.45 -17.86 9.40
N SER A 239 10.34 -18.37 9.94
CA SER A 239 9.70 -19.59 9.47
C SER A 239 8.96 -19.41 8.13
N ASP A 240 9.01 -20.43 7.27
CA ASP A 240 8.20 -20.49 6.05
C ASP A 240 6.74 -20.91 6.31
N ILE A 241 6.39 -21.20 7.57
CA ILE A 241 5.06 -21.67 7.94
C ILE A 241 3.97 -20.65 7.60
N TYR A 242 4.32 -19.36 7.60
CA TYR A 242 3.43 -18.25 7.27
C TYR A 242 3.09 -18.16 5.78
N LEU A 243 3.77 -18.92 4.93
CA LEU A 243 3.49 -19.04 3.48
C LEU A 243 2.72 -20.32 3.14
N LYS A 244 2.30 -21.11 4.14
CA LYS A 244 1.46 -22.28 3.89
C LYS A 244 0.01 -21.84 3.65
N PRO A 245 -0.69 -22.43 2.67
CA PRO A 245 -2.08 -22.09 2.39
C PRO A 245 -2.98 -22.45 3.57
N LEU A 246 -4.08 -21.71 3.74
CA LEU A 246 -5.09 -22.04 4.73
C LEU A 246 -5.74 -23.40 4.38
N PRO A 247 -5.88 -24.33 5.35
CA PRO A 247 -6.45 -25.65 5.09
C PRO A 247 -7.82 -25.59 4.43
N GLY A 248 -7.94 -26.18 3.24
CA GLY A 248 -9.22 -26.32 2.53
C GLY A 248 -9.84 -25.02 2.03
N LYS A 249 -9.09 -23.92 1.91
CA LYS A 249 -9.60 -22.63 1.41
C LYS A 249 -9.09 -22.33 0.01
N ALA A 250 -10.00 -22.04 -0.91
CA ALA A 250 -9.64 -21.58 -2.25
C ALA A 250 -9.34 -20.07 -2.28
N ALA A 251 -8.62 -19.60 -3.30
CA ALA A 251 -8.27 -18.19 -3.46
C ALA A 251 -9.49 -17.24 -3.41
N PRO A 252 -10.62 -17.51 -4.10
CA PRO A 252 -11.80 -16.65 -4.02
C PRO A 252 -12.42 -16.54 -2.62
N GLU A 253 -12.29 -17.58 -1.78
CA GLU A 253 -12.76 -17.53 -0.39
C GLU A 253 -11.86 -16.63 0.46
N THR A 254 -10.54 -16.78 0.32
CA THR A 254 -9.56 -15.94 1.03
C THR A 254 -9.64 -14.47 0.60
N LEU A 255 -9.87 -14.22 -0.69
CA LEU A 255 -10.01 -12.86 -1.24
C LEU A 255 -11.19 -12.10 -0.63
N LYS A 256 -12.30 -12.78 -0.30
CA LYS A 256 -13.45 -12.14 0.38
C LYS A 256 -13.12 -11.67 1.80
N ALA A 257 -12.21 -12.35 2.50
CA ALA A 257 -11.73 -11.89 3.81
C ALA A 257 -10.72 -10.74 3.65
N ILE A 258 -9.83 -10.83 2.65
CA ILE A 258 -8.90 -9.75 2.29
C ILE A 258 -9.67 -8.47 1.91
N ASP A 259 -10.76 -8.59 1.18
CA ASP A 259 -11.64 -7.47 0.82
C ASP A 259 -12.11 -6.68 2.06
N LYS A 260 -12.43 -7.36 3.17
CA LYS A 260 -12.80 -6.68 4.42
C LYS A 260 -11.65 -5.88 5.03
N MET A 261 -10.42 -6.40 4.91
CA MET A 261 -9.22 -5.66 5.35
C MET A 261 -8.96 -4.44 4.45
N ILE A 262 -9.16 -4.56 3.14
CA ILE A 262 -9.05 -3.43 2.19
C ILE A 262 -10.08 -2.34 2.52
N VAL A 263 -11.34 -2.72 2.76
CA VAL A 263 -12.42 -1.80 3.15
C VAL A 263 -12.14 -1.13 4.50
N MET A 264 -11.56 -1.87 5.45
CA MET A 264 -11.15 -1.27 6.73
C MET A 264 -10.03 -0.26 6.51
N GLY A 265 -9.01 -0.60 5.73
CA GLY A 265 -7.89 0.28 5.41
C GLY A 265 -8.31 1.58 4.73
N SER A 266 -9.26 1.54 3.79
CA SER A 266 -9.75 2.77 3.11
C SER A 266 -10.55 3.71 4.01
N LYS A 267 -11.03 3.20 5.16
CA LYS A 267 -11.77 3.98 6.16
C LYS A 267 -10.90 4.52 7.30
N MET A 268 -9.69 3.97 7.49
CA MET A 268 -8.78 4.43 8.53
C MET A 268 -8.31 5.86 8.30
N ASP A 269 -7.93 6.53 9.39
CA ASP A 269 -7.29 7.85 9.31
C ASP A 269 -5.93 7.74 8.61
N GLY A 270 -5.75 8.51 7.53
CA GLY A 270 -4.56 8.45 6.69
C GLY A 270 -3.27 8.88 7.39
N ASN A 271 -3.33 9.84 8.32
CA ASN A 271 -2.15 10.23 9.11
C ASN A 271 -1.78 9.13 10.12
N LEU A 272 -2.77 8.49 10.75
CA LEU A 272 -2.50 7.38 11.66
C LEU A 272 -1.98 6.13 10.93
N LEU A 273 -2.48 5.82 9.72
CA LEU A 273 -1.93 4.77 8.86
C LEU A 273 -0.46 5.04 8.53
N LYS A 274 -0.14 6.28 8.17
CA LYS A 274 1.23 6.70 7.92
C LYS A 274 2.11 6.55 9.18
N ALA A 275 1.64 7.01 10.34
CA ALA A 275 2.36 6.86 11.60
C ALA A 275 2.63 5.38 11.95
N ALA A 276 1.66 4.50 11.69
CA ALA A 276 1.84 3.06 11.88
C ALA A 276 2.89 2.49 10.91
N ALA A 277 2.90 2.90 9.65
CA ALA A 277 3.93 2.50 8.69
C ALA A 277 5.33 2.98 9.13
N GLU A 278 5.48 4.24 9.55
CA GLU A 278 6.73 4.79 10.08
C GLU A 278 7.21 4.04 11.34
N ALA A 279 6.29 3.66 12.23
CA ALA A 279 6.63 2.85 13.42
C ALA A 279 7.16 1.45 13.04
N HIS A 280 6.57 0.79 12.05
CA HIS A 280 7.08 -0.51 11.56
C HIS A 280 8.44 -0.37 10.87
N HIS A 281 8.66 0.67 10.07
CA HIS A 281 9.97 0.96 9.48
C HIS A 281 11.04 1.10 10.57
N LYS A 282 10.75 1.85 11.64
CA LYS A 282 11.66 1.99 12.79
C LYS A 282 11.91 0.65 13.49
N ALA A 283 10.86 -0.15 13.69
CA ALA A 283 10.95 -1.47 14.32
C ALA A 283 11.81 -2.46 13.52
N ILE A 284 11.73 -2.44 12.18
CA ILE A 284 12.60 -3.25 11.31
C ILE A 284 14.07 -2.85 11.51
N GLY A 285 14.35 -1.56 11.73
CA GLY A 285 15.69 -1.06 11.97
C GLY A 285 16.36 -1.56 13.26
N SER A 286 15.60 -2.12 14.21
CA SER A 286 16.11 -2.59 15.51
C SER A 286 16.05 -4.10 15.72
N ILE A 287 15.73 -4.87 14.67
CA ILE A 287 15.63 -6.33 14.80
C ILE A 287 16.98 -6.98 15.16
N ASP A 288 16.92 -8.02 15.97
CA ASP A 288 18.03 -8.93 16.20
C ASP A 288 18.19 -9.98 15.07
N ALA A 289 19.14 -10.91 15.24
CA ALA A 289 19.40 -11.96 14.26
C ALA A 289 18.23 -12.95 14.06
N LYS A 290 17.24 -12.97 14.97
CA LYS A 290 16.02 -13.78 14.87
C LYS A 290 14.85 -13.00 14.28
N GLY A 291 15.05 -11.73 13.93
CA GLY A 291 13.99 -10.86 13.41
C GLY A 291 13.14 -10.21 14.51
N VAL A 292 13.56 -10.27 15.78
CA VAL A 292 12.79 -9.68 16.89
C VAL A 292 13.22 -8.23 17.09
N THR A 293 12.26 -7.30 16.96
CA THR A 293 12.45 -5.85 17.20
C THR A 293 12.69 -5.51 18.67
N SER A 294 13.16 -4.30 18.98
CA SER A 294 13.36 -3.84 20.36
C SER A 294 12.05 -3.71 21.15
N PRO A 295 12.09 -3.79 22.50
CA PRO A 295 10.90 -3.55 23.33
C PRO A 295 10.24 -2.19 23.07
N GLU A 296 11.06 -1.14 22.93
CA GLU A 296 10.59 0.22 22.73
C GLU A 296 9.89 0.40 21.37
N ASP A 297 10.42 -0.23 20.33
CA ASP A 297 9.81 -0.18 19.00
C ASP A 297 8.55 -1.03 18.92
N TYR A 298 8.51 -2.18 19.60
CA TYR A 298 7.30 -2.98 19.73
C TYR A 298 6.17 -2.21 20.43
N GLU A 299 6.49 -1.47 21.49
CA GLU A 299 5.54 -0.58 22.17
C GLU A 299 5.00 0.50 21.23
N ALA A 300 5.88 1.16 20.48
CA ALA A 300 5.49 2.18 19.51
C ALA A 300 4.56 1.63 18.42
N VAL A 301 4.85 0.42 17.91
CA VAL A 301 4.00 -0.29 16.95
C VAL A 301 2.62 -0.59 17.54
N ASN A 302 2.54 -1.16 18.75
CA ASN A 302 1.26 -1.46 19.41
C ASN A 302 0.43 -0.19 19.64
N ALA A 303 1.06 0.92 20.04
CA ALA A 303 0.37 2.19 20.21
C ALA A 303 -0.18 2.74 18.89
N ALA A 304 0.61 2.70 17.81
CA ALA A 304 0.17 3.13 16.49
C ALA A 304 -0.97 2.25 15.95
N LEU A 305 -0.88 0.93 16.11
CA LEU A 305 -1.93 -0.01 15.71
C LEU A 305 -3.23 0.19 16.49
N GLY A 306 -3.16 0.44 17.81
CA GLY A 306 -4.34 0.79 18.60
C GLY A 306 -5.04 2.04 18.07
N ARG A 307 -4.29 3.08 17.69
CA ARG A 307 -4.85 4.33 17.16
C ARG A 307 -5.52 4.14 15.80
N ILE A 308 -4.94 3.37 14.88
CA ILE A 308 -5.60 3.11 13.59
C ILE A 308 -6.88 2.29 13.76
N VAL A 309 -6.92 1.33 14.69
CA VAL A 309 -8.13 0.55 15.00
C VAL A 309 -9.22 1.44 15.60
N ALA A 310 -8.86 2.35 16.50
CA ALA A 310 -9.78 3.34 17.07
C ALA A 310 -10.31 4.35 16.03
N SER A 311 -9.62 4.51 14.89
CA SER A 311 -10.00 5.50 13.87
C SER A 311 -11.21 5.10 13.01
N VAL A 312 -11.65 3.84 13.07
CA VAL A 312 -12.79 3.30 12.30
C VAL A 312 -13.90 2.76 13.20
N PRO A 313 -15.16 2.73 12.73
CA PRO A 313 -16.26 2.16 13.51
C PRO A 313 -16.03 0.71 13.92
N LYS A 314 -16.47 0.35 15.13
CA LYS A 314 -16.40 -1.01 15.68
C LYS A 314 -16.86 -2.08 14.69
N GLN A 315 -17.98 -1.82 14.00
CA GLN A 315 -18.52 -2.76 13.01
C GLN A 315 -17.53 -3.08 11.88
N THR A 316 -16.74 -2.10 11.43
CA THR A 316 -15.73 -2.30 10.38
C THR A 316 -14.65 -3.28 10.84
N VAL A 317 -14.22 -3.18 12.11
CA VAL A 317 -13.25 -4.11 12.70
C VAL A 317 -13.87 -5.51 12.86
N MET A 318 -15.13 -5.58 13.30
CA MET A 318 -15.83 -6.85 13.46
C MET A 318 -16.10 -7.56 12.13
N ASP A 319 -16.32 -6.84 11.03
CA ASP A 319 -16.48 -7.43 9.70
C ASP A 319 -15.20 -8.17 9.27
N VAL A 320 -14.02 -7.59 9.56
CA VAL A 320 -12.72 -8.24 9.34
C VAL A 320 -12.60 -9.48 10.22
N TYR A 321 -12.78 -9.35 11.54
CA TYR A 321 -12.69 -10.47 12.47
C TYR A 321 -13.61 -11.64 12.07
N ASN A 322 -14.88 -11.35 11.81
CA ASN A 322 -15.88 -12.36 11.45
C ASN A 322 -15.57 -13.02 10.09
N SER A 323 -14.95 -12.31 9.15
CA SER A 323 -14.53 -12.87 7.87
C SER A 323 -13.32 -13.80 8.01
N MET A 324 -12.33 -13.39 8.81
CA MET A 324 -11.13 -14.18 9.09
C MET A 324 -11.46 -15.45 9.89
N ALA A 325 -12.34 -15.34 10.88
CA ALA A 325 -12.79 -16.47 11.71
C ALA A 325 -13.46 -17.59 10.90
N LYS A 326 -14.01 -17.31 9.71
CA LYS A 326 -14.61 -18.32 8.81
C LYS A 326 -13.59 -19.08 7.98
N ILE A 327 -12.39 -18.52 7.79
CA ILE A 327 -11.36 -19.09 6.92
C ILE A 327 -10.16 -19.64 7.69
N VAL A 328 -9.94 -19.20 8.93
CA VAL A 328 -8.88 -19.70 9.80
C VAL A 328 -9.38 -20.91 10.59
N ASP A 329 -8.88 -22.09 10.25
CA ASP A 329 -9.17 -23.32 10.99
C ASP A 329 -8.52 -23.32 12.39
N PRO A 330 -9.16 -23.86 13.44
CA PRO A 330 -8.56 -23.94 14.78
C PRO A 330 -7.22 -24.67 14.84
N SER A 331 -6.94 -25.61 13.92
CA SER A 331 -5.62 -26.26 13.82
C SER A 331 -4.49 -25.27 13.54
N VAL A 332 -4.76 -24.16 12.85
CA VAL A 332 -3.78 -23.09 12.60
C VAL A 332 -3.38 -22.42 13.91
N THR A 333 -4.37 -21.97 14.70
CA THR A 333 -4.10 -21.28 15.97
C THR A 333 -3.49 -22.22 17.01
N ASN A 334 -3.96 -23.47 17.09
CA ASN A 334 -3.36 -24.49 17.95
C ASN A 334 -1.90 -24.80 17.57
N ASN A 335 -1.58 -24.84 16.28
CA ASN A 335 -0.21 -25.04 15.81
C ASN A 335 0.70 -23.84 16.06
N MET A 336 0.18 -22.60 16.07
CA MET A 336 0.98 -21.44 16.49
C MET A 336 1.23 -21.47 18.00
N PHE A 337 0.19 -21.77 18.79
CA PHE A 337 0.29 -21.85 20.25
C PHE A 337 1.25 -22.95 20.71
N SER A 338 1.33 -24.09 20.01
CA SER A 338 2.23 -25.19 20.37
C SER A 338 3.72 -24.89 20.13
N LYS A 339 4.06 -23.79 19.46
CA LYS A 339 5.43 -23.40 19.11
C LYS A 339 6.05 -22.37 20.05
N VAL A 340 5.28 -21.89 21.02
CA VAL A 340 5.69 -20.83 21.96
C VAL A 340 5.52 -21.31 23.39
N ASN A 341 6.06 -20.57 24.36
CA ASN A 341 5.73 -20.80 25.76
C ASN A 341 4.23 -20.54 26.03
N PRO A 342 3.47 -21.52 26.55
CA PRO A 342 2.03 -21.35 26.76
C PRO A 342 1.70 -20.30 27.84
N LEU A 343 2.56 -20.11 28.85
CA LEU A 343 2.34 -19.11 29.89
C LEU A 343 2.52 -17.69 29.36
N ASP A 344 3.54 -17.48 28.54
CA ASP A 344 3.80 -16.18 27.91
C ASP A 344 2.71 -15.84 26.89
N ALA A 345 2.23 -16.83 26.13
CA ALA A 345 1.10 -16.66 25.21
C ALA A 345 -0.22 -16.30 25.95
N LEU A 346 -0.50 -16.94 27.09
CA LEU A 346 -1.66 -16.60 27.92
C LEU A 346 -1.54 -15.21 28.56
N SER A 347 -0.33 -14.83 28.99
CA SER A 347 -0.03 -13.47 29.47
C SER A 347 -0.28 -12.42 28.37
N ALA A 348 0.24 -12.67 27.17
CA ALA A 348 0.03 -11.81 26.00
C ALA A 348 -1.46 -11.67 25.64
N ALA A 349 -2.20 -12.78 25.62
CA ALA A 349 -3.64 -12.77 25.35
C ALA A 349 -4.42 -11.97 26.40
N LYS A 350 -4.09 -12.12 27.69
CA LYS A 350 -4.70 -11.33 28.77
C LYS A 350 -4.41 -9.84 28.59
N GLY A 351 -3.16 -9.48 28.31
CA GLY A 351 -2.75 -8.10 28.00
C GLY A 351 -3.53 -7.53 26.82
N PHE A 352 -3.68 -8.32 25.75
CA PHE A 352 -4.48 -7.93 24.58
C PHE A 352 -5.95 -7.67 24.93
N TYR A 353 -6.58 -8.56 25.71
CA TYR A 353 -7.98 -8.39 26.10
C TYR A 353 -8.23 -7.14 26.96
N THR A 354 -7.26 -6.74 27.78
CA THR A 354 -7.31 -5.46 28.52
C THR A 354 -7.05 -4.26 27.60
N PHE A 355 -6.07 -4.36 26.70
CA PHE A 355 -5.74 -3.28 25.76
C PHE A 355 -6.90 -2.94 24.84
N LYS A 356 -7.59 -3.95 24.27
CA LYS A 356 -8.71 -3.71 23.36
C LYS A 356 -9.85 -2.91 24.01
N ASP A 357 -10.05 -2.99 25.32
CA ASP A 357 -11.11 -2.24 26.02
C ASP A 357 -10.80 -0.74 26.00
N VAL A 358 -9.52 -0.38 26.10
CA VAL A 358 -9.07 1.01 25.98
C VAL A 358 -9.23 1.51 24.55
N VAL A 359 -8.91 0.68 23.55
CA VAL A 359 -9.11 1.01 22.13
C VAL A 359 -10.60 1.20 21.83
N GLU A 360 -11.46 0.28 22.28
CA GLU A 360 -12.91 0.34 22.11
C GLU A 360 -13.51 1.60 22.74
N ALA A 361 -13.05 2.00 23.93
CA ALA A 361 -13.56 3.17 24.64
C ALA A 361 -13.32 4.51 23.93
N VAL A 362 -12.38 4.56 22.98
CA VAL A 362 -12.06 5.76 22.18
C VAL A 362 -12.28 5.55 20.68
N GLN A 363 -12.89 4.43 20.30
CA GLN A 363 -13.18 4.10 18.91
C GLN A 363 -14.27 5.02 18.36
N ARG A 364 -14.09 5.47 17.11
CA ARG A 364 -15.02 6.34 16.39
C ARG A 364 -16.37 5.71 16.07
#